data_AF-A0A126QYB5-F1
#
_entry.id   AF-A0A126QYB5-F1
#
_cell.length_a   1.000
_cell.length_b   1.000
_cell.length_c   1.000
_cell.angle_alpha   90.00
_cell.angle_beta   90.00
_cell.angle_gamma   90.00
#
_symmetry.space_group_name_H-M   'P 1'
#
loop_
_entity.id
_entity.type
_entity.pdbx_description
1 polymer ?
#
loop_
_entity_poly.entity_id
_entity_poly.type
_entity_poly.pdbx_seq_one_letter_code
_entity_poly.pdbx_strand_id
1 'polypeptide(L)'
;MTNLEKNIEEKLTEVFKSELEKEDFELNYLITDDVITFFFGISEGKELSLDAIEKISSIIDGRFEGSNIVNQEYRYKFNLDPCAD
;
A
#
# COMPACT_ATOMS: atom_id res chain seq x y z
N MET A 1 4.41 17.93 4.14
CA MET A 1 3.63 16.73 4.48
C MET A 1 2.76 16.43 3.29
N THR A 2 3.25 15.59 2.38
CA THR A 2 2.45 15.10 1.26
C THR A 2 1.55 14.02 1.85
N ASN A 3 0.33 14.40 2.24
CA ASN A 3 -0.66 13.43 2.72
C ASN A 3 -1.37 12.86 1.49
N LEU A 4 -1.68 11.56 1.51
CA LEU A 4 -2.67 11.01 0.59
C LEU A 4 -3.99 11.77 0.78
N GLU A 5 -4.69 12.06 -0.32
CA GLU A 5 -6.05 12.58 -0.20
C GLU A 5 -6.89 11.59 0.60
N LYS A 6 -7.72 12.10 1.52
CA LYS A 6 -8.52 11.28 2.43
C LYS A 6 -9.38 10.23 1.69
N ASN A 7 -9.86 10.58 0.50
CA ASN A 7 -10.62 9.67 -0.36
C ASN A 7 -9.78 8.49 -0.87
N ILE A 8 -8.49 8.72 -1.18
CA ILE A 8 -7.57 7.67 -1.61
C ILE A 8 -7.24 6.77 -0.42
N GLU A 9 -6.97 7.37 0.74
CA GLU A 9 -6.70 6.64 1.99
C GLU A 9 -7.86 5.72 2.39
N GLU A 10 -9.10 6.18 2.30
CA GLU A 10 -10.29 5.37 2.57
C GLU A 10 -10.41 4.18 1.60
N LYS A 11 -10.24 4.42 0.29
CA LYS A 11 -10.28 3.35 -0.73
C LYS A 11 -9.18 2.31 -0.52
N LEU A 12 -7.97 2.75 -0.22
CA LEU A 12 -6.86 1.85 0.09
C LEU A 12 -7.21 1.02 1.31
N THR A 13 -7.61 1.68 2.40
CA THR A 13 -7.99 1.01 3.63
C THR A 13 -9.02 -0.10 3.39
N GLU A 14 -10.06 0.14 2.57
CA GLU A 14 -11.04 -0.89 2.21
C GLU A 14 -10.42 -2.10 1.47
N VAL A 15 -9.48 -1.86 0.54
CA VAL A 15 -8.78 -2.95 -0.17
C VAL A 15 -7.97 -3.79 0.81
N PHE A 16 -7.22 -3.17 1.71
CA PHE A 16 -6.44 -3.90 2.71
C PHE A 16 -7.34 -4.65 3.70
N LYS A 17 -8.43 -4.03 4.17
CA LYS A 17 -9.42 -4.68 5.05
C LYS A 17 -10.01 -5.93 4.40
N SER A 18 -10.36 -5.83 3.12
CA SER A 18 -10.91 -6.94 2.35
C SER A 18 -9.89 -8.07 2.15
N GLU A 19 -8.63 -7.76 1.87
CA GLU A 19 -7.60 -8.80 1.67
C GLU A 19 -7.14 -9.48 2.95
N LEU A 20 -7.04 -8.70 4.04
CA LEU A 20 -6.58 -9.18 5.34
C LEU A 20 -7.72 -9.76 6.18
N GLU A 21 -8.96 -9.64 5.72
CA GLU A 21 -10.18 -10.06 6.43
C GLU A 21 -10.25 -9.42 7.83
N LYS A 22 -9.82 -8.16 7.94
CA LYS A 22 -9.77 -7.39 9.19
C LYS A 22 -10.56 -6.10 9.10
N GLU A 23 -11.55 -5.94 9.97
CA GLU A 23 -12.36 -4.70 10.03
C GLU A 23 -11.62 -3.53 10.71
N ASP A 24 -10.73 -3.82 11.66
CA ASP A 24 -9.98 -2.82 12.46
C ASP A 24 -8.59 -2.50 11.88
N PHE A 25 -8.33 -2.86 10.61
CA PHE A 25 -7.03 -2.60 9.98
C PHE A 25 -6.78 -1.10 9.83
N GLU A 26 -5.60 -0.66 10.29
CA GLU A 26 -5.11 0.71 10.13
C GLU A 26 -4.06 0.76 9.01
N LEU A 27 -4.34 1.57 7.99
CA LEU A 27 -3.44 1.72 6.84
C LEU A 27 -2.18 2.47 7.27
N ASN A 28 -1.06 1.76 7.25
CA ASN A 28 0.25 2.32 7.54
C ASN A 28 1.03 2.51 6.24
N TYR A 29 1.45 3.76 6.00
CA TYR A 29 2.20 4.13 4.80
C TYR A 29 3.23 5.22 5.07
N LEU A 30 4.26 5.24 4.23
CA LEU A 30 5.32 6.26 4.24
C LEU A 30 5.53 6.77 2.82
N ILE A 31 5.42 8.07 2.63
CA ILE A 31 5.72 8.72 1.34
C ILE A 31 7.09 9.39 1.45
N THR A 32 8.01 9.02 0.57
CA THR A 32 9.35 9.59 0.47
C THR A 32 9.62 9.96 -0.98
N ASP A 33 9.81 11.26 -1.23
CA ASP A 33 9.93 11.78 -2.60
C ASP A 33 8.66 11.39 -3.39
N ASP A 34 8.80 10.65 -4.48
CA ASP A 34 7.69 10.10 -5.27
C ASP A 34 7.35 8.64 -4.93
N VAL A 35 7.96 8.04 -3.92
CA VAL A 35 7.71 6.63 -3.57
C VAL A 35 6.83 6.52 -2.33
N ILE A 36 5.69 5.85 -2.48
CA ILE A 36 4.87 5.41 -1.35
C ILE A 36 5.18 3.97 -0.97
N THR A 37 5.44 3.75 0.32
CA THR A 37 5.66 2.43 0.90
C THR A 37 4.54 2.11 1.87
N PHE A 38 3.70 1.15 1.55
CA PHE A 38 2.72 0.59 2.49
C PHE A 38 3.38 -0.49 3.31
N PHE A 39 3.05 -0.58 4.60
CA PHE A 39 3.58 -1.64 5.44
C PHE A 39 2.59 -2.09 6.49
N PHE A 40 2.60 -3.38 6.80
CA PHE A 40 1.77 -3.97 7.85
C PHE A 40 2.47 -5.19 8.43
N GLY A 41 2.20 -5.47 9.71
CA GLY A 41 2.80 -6.62 10.40
C GLY A 41 2.37 -7.94 9.76
N ILE A 42 3.24 -8.94 9.71
CA ILE A 42 2.84 -10.29 9.29
C ILE A 42 1.79 -10.92 10.21
N SER A 43 1.64 -10.40 11.45
CA SER A 43 0.56 -10.78 12.36
C SER A 43 -0.80 -10.17 11.97
N GLU A 44 -0.82 -9.17 11.08
CA GLU A 44 -2.05 -8.56 10.58
C GLU A 44 -2.72 -9.44 9.52
N GLY A 45 -1.97 -10.31 8.85
CA GLY A 45 -2.52 -11.26 7.91
C GLY A 45 -1.48 -11.83 6.95
N LYS A 46 -1.91 -12.10 5.73
CA LYS A 46 -1.10 -12.70 4.66
C LYS A 46 -0.57 -11.62 3.71
N GLU A 47 0.35 -12.02 2.83
CA GLU A 47 0.78 -11.19 1.70
C GLU A 47 -0.41 -10.76 0.84
N LEU A 48 -0.36 -9.52 0.33
CA LEU A 48 -1.33 -9.02 -0.62
C LEU A 48 -1.31 -9.85 -1.91
N SER A 49 -2.51 -10.18 -2.38
CA SER A 49 -2.71 -10.79 -3.70
C SER A 49 -2.31 -9.82 -4.82
N LEU A 50 -1.88 -10.35 -5.98
CA LEU A 50 -1.57 -9.54 -7.17
C LEU A 50 -2.72 -8.60 -7.56
N ASP A 51 -3.96 -9.09 -7.50
CA ASP A 51 -5.18 -8.30 -7.77
C ASP A 51 -5.29 -7.09 -6.82
N ALA A 52 -4.96 -7.26 -5.54
CA ALA A 52 -4.95 -6.18 -4.57
C ALA A 52 -3.83 -5.17 -4.84
N ILE A 53 -2.63 -5.65 -5.21
CA ILE A 53 -1.51 -4.80 -5.60
C ILE A 53 -1.87 -3.96 -6.83
N GLU A 54 -2.49 -4.56 -7.85
CA GLU A 54 -2.95 -3.84 -9.05
C GLU A 54 -4.02 -2.80 -8.72
N LYS A 55 -5.00 -3.13 -7.84
CA LYS A 55 -6.00 -2.18 -7.35
C LYS A 55 -5.36 -1.01 -6.62
N ILE A 56 -4.42 -1.28 -5.72
CA ILE A 56 -3.68 -0.24 -5.00
C ILE A 56 -2.95 0.67 -6.00
N SER A 57 -2.22 0.08 -6.95
CA SER A 57 -1.52 0.79 -8.03
C SER A 57 -2.45 1.74 -8.78
N SER A 58 -3.65 1.27 -9.15
CA SER A 58 -4.65 2.08 -9.85
C SER A 58 -5.28 3.16 -8.97
N ILE A 59 -5.43 2.94 -7.66
CA ILE A 59 -6.01 3.92 -6.72
C ILE A 59 -5.07 5.10 -6.50
N ILE A 60 -3.76 4.84 -6.37
CA ILE A 60 -2.74 5.87 -6.15
C ILE A 60 -2.15 6.42 -7.45
N ASP A 61 -2.63 5.95 -8.61
CA ASP A 61 -2.05 6.22 -9.92
C ASP A 61 -0.53 5.99 -9.97
N GLY A 62 -0.08 4.94 -9.29
CA GLY A 62 1.34 4.61 -9.11
C GLY A 62 1.70 3.28 -9.74
N ARG A 63 3.00 3.00 -9.84
CA ARG A 63 3.57 1.75 -10.34
C ARG A 63 4.15 0.92 -9.21
N PHE A 64 3.78 -0.35 -9.12
CA PHE A 64 4.39 -1.27 -8.16
C PHE A 64 5.88 -1.50 -8.48
N GLU A 65 6.73 -1.21 -7.50
CA GLU A 65 8.20 -1.35 -7.58
C GLU A 65 8.67 -2.68 -6.99
N GLY A 66 7.97 -3.19 -5.97
CA GLY A 66 8.31 -4.46 -5.34
C GLY A 66 7.81 -4.57 -3.90
N SER A 67 7.86 -5.80 -3.38
CA SER A 67 7.54 -6.14 -1.99
C SER A 67 8.79 -6.67 -1.26
N ASN A 68 8.87 -6.43 0.04
CA ASN A 68 9.91 -6.95 0.90
C ASN A 68 9.38 -7.17 2.32
N ILE A 69 9.99 -8.12 3.04
CA ILE A 69 9.67 -8.39 4.44
C ILE A 69 10.81 -7.85 5.31
N VAL A 70 10.52 -6.90 6.19
CA VAL A 70 11.52 -6.28 7.07
C VAL A 70 10.95 -6.26 8.49
N ASN A 71 11.70 -6.75 9.48
CA ASN A 71 11.28 -6.77 10.89
C ASN A 71 9.89 -7.38 11.15
N GLN A 72 9.52 -8.45 10.44
CA GLN A 72 8.19 -9.07 10.52
C GLN A 72 7.05 -8.15 10.04
N GLU A 73 7.35 -7.23 9.11
CA GLU A 73 6.38 -6.40 8.42
C GLU A 73 6.50 -6.62 6.91
N TYR A 74 5.37 -6.86 6.25
CA TYR A 74 5.29 -6.79 4.80
C TYR A 74 5.38 -5.32 4.39
N ARG A 75 6.21 -5.02 3.39
CA ARG A 75 6.41 -3.68 2.83
C ARG A 75 6.21 -3.72 1.33
N TYR A 76 5.35 -2.86 0.81
CA TYR A 76 5.01 -2.74 -0.61
C TYR A 76 5.34 -1.35 -1.10
N LYS A 77 6.23 -1.24 -2.07
CA LYS A 77 6.67 0.03 -2.64
C LYS A 77 5.95 0.30 -3.95
N PHE A 78 5.47 1.52 -4.10
CA PHE A 78 4.87 2.02 -5.32
C PHE A 78 5.48 3.39 -5.65
N ASN A 79 5.89 3.56 -6.90
CA ASN A 79 6.34 4.84 -7.41
C ASN A 79 5.13 5.62 -7.93
N LEU A 80 4.89 6.82 -7.41
CA LEU A 80 3.82 7.73 -7.81
C LEU A 80 4.19 8.54 -9.04
N ASP A 81 5.48 8.56 -9.43
CA ASP A 81 5.89 9.25 -10.66
C ASP A 81 5.72 8.32 -11.88
N PRO A 82 4.81 8.65 -12.82
CA PRO A 82 4.60 7.87 -14.04
C PRO A 82 5.64 8.17 -15.13
N CYS A 83 6.64 9.03 -14.85
CA CYS A 83 7.54 9.62 -15.84
C CYS A 83 9.04 9.31 -15.61
N ALA A 84 9.38 8.54 -14.58
CA ALA A 84 10.73 8.06 -14.31
C ALA A 84 11.08 6.88 -15.23
N ASP A 85 11.34 7.20 -16.50
CA ASP A 85 12.06 6.36 -17.47
C ASP A 85 13.57 6.57 -17.35
#